data_AF-A0A0C2VGJ4-F1
#
_entry.id   AF-A0A0C2VGJ4-F1
#
_cell.length_a   1.000
_cell.length_b   1.000
_cell.length_c   1.000
_cell.angle_alpha   90.00
_cell.angle_beta   90.00
_cell.angle_gamma   90.00
#
_symmetry.space_group_name_H-M   'P 1'
#
loop_
_entity.id
_entity.type
_entity.pdbx_description
1 polymer ?
#
loop_
_entity_poly.entity_id
_entity_poly.type
_entity_poly.pdbx_seq_one_letter_code
_entity_poly.pdbx_strand_id
1 'polypeptide(L)' 'MYKNPAFHFNTDDIHKAYHFLKEQNVELVTEIQHGHWFNFKDHDGNRMMVCRC' A
#
# COMPACT_ATOMS: atom_id res chain seq x y z
N MET A 1 -8.95 -15.73 13.04
CA MET A 1 -8.84 -15.16 11.67
C MET A 1 -8.38 -13.71 11.80
N TYR A 2 -7.10 -13.42 11.57
CA TYR A 2 -6.61 -12.04 11.57
C TYR A 2 -7.07 -11.38 10.25
N LYS A 3 -8.00 -10.43 10.35
CA LYS A 3 -8.56 -9.65 9.22
C LYS A 3 -7.77 -8.37 8.93
N ASN A 4 -6.68 -8.14 9.65
CA ASN A 4 -5.84 -6.97 9.51
C ASN A 4 -4.51 -7.38 8.86
N PRO A 5 -3.98 -6.57 7.93
CA PRO A 5 -2.68 -6.84 7.33
C PRO A 5 -1.64 -6.98 8.45
N ALA A 6 -0.89 -8.09 8.44
CA ALA A 6 0.07 -8.41 9.50
C ALA A 6 1.24 -7.41 9.56
N PHE A 7 1.47 -6.68 8.46
CA PHE A 7 2.52 -5.68 8.32
C PHE A 7 2.00 -4.48 7.53
N HIS A 8 2.40 -3.30 7.98
CA HIS A 8 2.25 -2.04 7.28
C HIS A 8 3.62 -1.46 6.99
N PHE A 9 3.82 -0.96 5.77
CA PHE A 9 5.02 -0.22 5.42
C PHE A 9 4.80 1.25 5.75
N ASN A 10 5.71 1.81 6.53
CA ASN A 10 5.71 3.25 6.80
C ASN A 10 6.46 3.97 5.68
N THR A 11 5.90 5.08 5.23
CA THR A 11 6.55 5.99 4.27
C THR A 11 6.41 7.43 4.76
N ASP A 12 7.44 8.24 4.55
CA ASP A 12 7.37 9.69 4.83
C ASP A 12 6.52 10.43 3.79
N ASP A 13 6.41 9.86 2.59
CA ASP A 13 5.65 10.38 1.46
C ASP A 13 4.78 9.29 0.82
N ILE A 14 3.48 9.35 1.10
CA ILE A 14 2.49 8.40 0.60
C ILE A 14 2.27 8.52 -0.90
N HIS A 15 2.41 9.71 -1.46
CA HIS A 15 2.21 9.95 -2.89
C HIS A 15 3.38 9.37 -3.67
N LYS A 16 4.61 9.62 -3.21
CA LYS A 16 5.81 9.04 -3.83
C LYS A 16 5.78 7.51 -3.79
N ALA A 17 5.39 6.91 -2.67
CA ALA A 17 5.26 5.46 -2.55
C ALA A 17 4.18 4.89 -3.50
N TYR A 18 3.03 5.57 -3.60
CA TYR A 18 1.94 5.17 -4.49
C TYR A 18 2.35 5.24 -5.97
N HIS A 19 2.99 6.33 -6.39
CA HIS A 19 3.49 6.49 -7.76
C HIS A 19 4.58 5.48 -8.10
N PHE A 20 5.53 5.25 -7.19
CA PHE A 20 6.57 4.24 -7.36
C PHE A 20 5.97 2.85 -7.64
N LEU A 21 5.02 2.39 -6.82
CA LEU A 21 4.38 1.09 -7.01
C LEU A 21 3.55 1.03 -8.30
N LYS A 22 2.89 2.13 -8.67
CA LYS A 22 2.18 2.24 -9.94
C LYS A 22 3.10 2.09 -11.15
N GLU A 23 4.29 2.72 -11.11
CA GLU A 23 5.31 2.60 -12.15
C GLU A 23 5.90 1.19 -12.24
N GLN A 24 5.98 0.49 -11.11
CA GLN A 24 6.40 -0.91 -11.07
C GLN A 24 5.31 -1.90 -11.56
N ASN A 25 4.16 -1.41 -12.07
CA ASN A 25 3.02 -2.24 -12.48
C ASN A 25 2.47 -3.16 -11.35
N VAL A 26 2.59 -2.70 -10.11
CA VAL A 26 2.02 -3.41 -8.95
C VAL A 26 0.51 -3.18 -8.90
N GLU A 27 -0.27 -4.21 -8.55
CA GLU A 27 -1.72 -4.09 -8.44
C GLU A 27 -2.10 -3.26 -7.20
N LEU A 28 -2.49 -2.01 -7.42
CA LEU A 28 -3.03 -1.13 -6.38
C LEU A 28 -4.49 -1.52 -6.10
N VAL A 29 -4.78 -1.94 -4.88
CA VAL A 29 -6.11 -2.39 -4.46
C VAL A 29 -7.00 -1.20 -4.12
N THR A 30 -6.41 -0.16 -3.54
CA THR A 30 -7.11 1.08 -3.21
C THR A 30 -6.25 2.28 -3.61
N GLU A 31 -6.89 3.40 -3.89
CA GLU A 31 -6.20 4.69 -3.93
C GLU A 31 -5.79 5.15 -2.52
N ILE A 32 -5.06 6.26 -2.45
CA ILE A 32 -4.65 6.88 -1.18
C ILE A 32 -5.90 7.35 -0.43
N GLN A 33 -6.21 6.68 0.68
CA GLN A 33 -7.32 6.99 1.56
C GLN A 33 -6.89 8.05 2.57
N HIS A 34 -7.69 9.12 2.64
CA HIS A 34 -7.49 10.26 3.56
C HIS A 34 -6.10 10.93 3.48
N GLY A 35 -5.30 10.68 2.43
CA GLY A 35 -3.92 11.16 2.38
C GLY A 35 -2.97 10.45 3.34
N HIS A 36 -3.38 9.31 3.92
CA HIS A 36 -2.63 8.62 4.97
C HIS A 36 -2.23 7.20 4.60
N TRP A 37 -3.03 6.45 3.83
CA TRP A 37 -2.69 5.05 3.55
C TRP A 37 -3.28 4.54 2.24
N PHE A 38 -2.72 3.47 1.68
CA PHE A 38 -3.29 2.71 0.57
C PHE A 38 -2.93 1.22 0.67
N ASN A 39 -3.66 0.37 -0.06
CA ASN A 39 -3.36 -1.05 -0.15
C ASN A 39 -2.92 -1.45 -1.56
N PHE A 40 -2.03 -2.42 -1.64
CA PHE A 40 -1.60 -3.06 -2.89
C PHE A 40 -1.50 -4.57 -2.69
N LYS A 41 -1.41 -5.32 -3.80
CA LYS A 41 -1.06 -6.75 -3.78
C LYS A 41 0.34 -6.97 -4.30
N ASP A 42 1.07 -7.88 -3.64
CA ASP A 42 2.29 -8.43 -4.20
C ASP A 42 2.00 -9.44 -5.33
N HIS A 43 3.06 -10.01 -5.91
CA HIS A 43 2.95 -11.00 -6.98
C HIS A 43 2.25 -12.30 -6.53
N ASP A 44 2.32 -12.62 -5.24
CA ASP A 44 1.68 -13.79 -4.61
C ASP A 44 0.21 -13.54 -4.25
N GLY A 45 -0.28 -12.30 -4.43
CA GLY A 45 -1.66 -11.90 -4.14
C GLY A 45 -1.91 -11.53 -2.67
N ASN A 46 -0.87 -11.41 -1.84
CA ASN A 46 -0.96 -10.93 -0.47
C ASN A 46 -1.29 -9.44 -0.45
N ARG A 47 -2.26 -9.06 0.37
CA ARG A 47 -2.66 -7.66 0.55
C ARG A 47 -1.74 -7.00 1.57
N MET A 48 -1.00 -6.00 1.10
CA MET A 48 -0.10 -5.19 1.91
C MET A 48 -0.64 -3.77 2.03
N MET A 49 -0.36 -3.12 3.17
CA MET A 49 -0.76 -1.74 3.44
C MET A 49 0.47 -0.84 3.51
N VAL A 50 0.39 0.32 2.89
CA VAL A 50 1.36 1.41 3.07
C VAL A 50 0.67 2.54 3.82
N CYS A 51 1.30 3.05 4.87
CA CYS A 51 0.79 4.15 5.69
C CYS A 51 1.85 5.24 5.82
N ARG A 52 1.40 6.49 5.96
CA ARG A 52 2.22 7.64 6.34
C ARG A 52 2.11 7.84 7.84
N CYS A 53 3.23 7.74 8.53
CA CYS A 53 3.36 8.07 9.95
C CYS A 53 3.89 9.49 10.15
#